data_AF-D8K5J6-F1
#
_entry.id   AF-D8K5J6-F1
#
_cell.length_a   1.000
_cell.length_b   1.000
_cell.length_c   1.000
_cell.angle_alpha   90.00
_cell.angle_beta   90.00
_cell.angle_gamma   90.00
#
_symmetry.space_group_name_H-M   'P 1'
#
loop_
_entity.id
_entity.type
_entity.pdbx_description
1 polymer ?
#
loop_
_entity_poly.entity_id
_entity_poly.type
_entity_poly.pdbx_seq_one_letter_code
_entity_poly.pdbx_strand_id
1 'polypeptide(L)'
;MYLHRKMLCFAFLISTLCSLSTVAFAIEEKLAIIKNNANGQGLTLQVYTPPLAPKNRLEAKLFQDVQIFGNVASLAAGNINGTTGDEFIFLTDGSFGSNGLYLYTVKPEDGALSFHLLADDRSLERNVQFATLCDCDSDPEKELAIIKRLQNGSHQLIIYDLPTRRWGNALAIAGAANIGNNIIGLSAGDMAGNSKSELVIAQKNGNGTVRVEIYSPPSSLSDSLGPPLLSYSDLGSDIIPDGLAVGDFDHDSEDEIALVRSLKNGAHGLDILKAPTAFGDEDPVFIASNVNIGQNVAKMTAFKINTAGPSFNQPPQAVVNANPRKGSLPLTVTLDGSNSQDADGFIQHYLWEFDNGQIITGPKLQYTYDTPGAHVVTLTVIDNENSQDSTQITIEATEAANNNDTTDSQNLLPAERELIKLINQERQKYNLASLKVHSALVTAAKEHSKDMAQNNFISHTGSDGSSPFTRMADAGYRFRTAGENVAAGYSSPQAVLAGWMNSPGHRRNLLNANYCELGVGYAYQGRSTYGRYWTLTLGCR
;
A
#
# COMPACT_ATOMS: atom_id res chain seq x y z
N MET A 1 -35.68 -53.90 47.61
CA MET A 1 -34.28 -53.65 48.03
C MET A 1 -33.61 -52.84 46.91
N TYR A 2 -33.31 -51.56 47.17
CA TYR A 2 -32.41 -50.63 46.47
C TYR A 2 -32.65 -50.15 45.00
N LEU A 3 -33.17 -48.92 44.90
CA LEU A 3 -32.65 -47.67 44.28
C LEU A 3 -32.18 -47.53 42.79
N HIS A 4 -32.80 -46.52 42.15
CA HIS A 4 -32.25 -45.35 41.39
C HIS A 4 -32.09 -45.31 39.83
N ARG A 5 -33.00 -44.53 39.21
CA ARG A 5 -32.89 -43.37 38.27
C ARG A 5 -32.11 -43.37 36.93
N LYS A 6 -32.90 -43.09 35.87
CA LYS A 6 -32.84 -42.02 34.81
C LYS A 6 -32.18 -42.23 33.42
N MET A 7 -33.00 -41.87 32.41
CA MET A 7 -32.77 -41.18 31.12
C MET A 7 -32.16 -41.92 29.91
N LEU A 8 -32.92 -41.98 28.79
CA LEU A 8 -32.62 -41.33 27.48
C LEU A 8 -33.82 -41.52 26.52
N CYS A 9 -34.51 -40.42 26.16
CA CYS A 9 -34.56 -39.80 24.82
C CYS A 9 -35.14 -40.65 23.68
N PHE A 10 -36.34 -40.31 23.21
CA PHE A 10 -36.70 -40.26 21.79
C PHE A 10 -37.94 -39.35 21.63
N ALA A 11 -37.77 -38.20 20.97
CA ALA A 11 -38.85 -37.29 20.61
C ALA A 11 -39.04 -37.30 19.08
N PHE A 12 -40.28 -37.50 18.66
CA PHE A 12 -40.82 -37.19 17.34
C PHE A 12 -41.92 -36.13 17.56
N LEU A 13 -42.15 -35.26 16.56
CA LEU A 13 -43.20 -34.24 16.37
C LEU A 13 -42.87 -32.74 16.65
N ILE A 14 -43.32 -31.90 15.69
CA ILE A 14 -43.65 -30.45 15.76
C ILE A 14 -42.39 -29.56 15.76
N SER A 15 -42.24 -28.42 15.07
CA SER A 15 -43.12 -27.34 14.62
C SER A 15 -42.34 -26.49 13.60
N THR A 16 -43.05 -25.68 12.81
CA THR A 16 -42.65 -24.32 12.41
C THR A 16 -41.41 -23.80 13.15
N LEU A 17 -40.22 -23.93 12.56
CA LEU A 17 -39.03 -23.32 13.11
C LEU A 17 -38.96 -21.89 12.58
N CYS A 18 -39.05 -20.99 13.56
CA CYS A 18 -38.97 -19.54 13.47
C CYS A 18 -38.02 -19.05 12.38
N SER A 19 -38.43 -17.93 11.77
CA SER A 19 -37.56 -17.01 11.04
C SER A 19 -36.31 -16.72 11.88
N LEU A 20 -35.21 -17.39 11.56
CA LEU A 20 -33.90 -17.17 12.15
C LEU A 20 -33.39 -15.81 11.67
N SER A 21 -33.64 -14.80 12.49
CA SER A 21 -33.20 -13.42 12.30
C SER A 21 -31.79 -13.26 12.83
N THR A 22 -30.74 -13.36 12.01
CA THR A 22 -29.34 -13.33 12.49
C THR A 22 -28.45 -12.37 11.72
N VAL A 23 -27.69 -11.60 12.52
CA VAL A 23 -26.94 -10.33 12.30
C VAL A 23 -25.57 -10.54 11.62
N ALA A 24 -25.00 -9.52 10.98
CA ALA A 24 -23.62 -9.50 10.42
C ALA A 24 -22.87 -8.22 10.79
N PHE A 25 -21.57 -8.05 10.41
CA PHE A 25 -20.47 -7.20 10.95
C PHE A 25 -19.45 -6.76 9.85
N ALA A 26 -18.74 -5.62 9.91
CA ALA A 26 -17.76 -5.03 8.94
C ALA A 26 -16.47 -4.54 9.61
N ILE A 27 -15.45 -4.09 8.92
CA ILE A 27 -14.07 -4.02 9.43
C ILE A 27 -13.41 -2.84 8.73
N GLU A 28 -12.43 -2.16 9.34
CA GLU A 28 -11.59 -1.17 8.65
C GLU A 28 -11.25 -1.62 7.22
N GLU A 29 -11.68 -0.82 6.25
CA GLU A 29 -11.48 -1.02 4.80
C GLU A 29 -12.13 -2.29 4.22
N LYS A 30 -12.95 -3.02 5.00
CA LYS A 30 -13.49 -4.33 4.63
C LYS A 30 -14.93 -4.51 5.09
N LEU A 31 -15.84 -4.72 4.15
CA LEU A 31 -17.21 -5.08 4.45
C LEU A 31 -17.31 -6.57 4.81
N ALA A 32 -17.77 -6.95 6.00
CA ALA A 32 -18.08 -8.35 6.27
C ALA A 32 -19.61 -8.62 6.19
N ILE A 33 -19.94 -9.81 5.72
CA ILE A 33 -21.33 -10.25 5.49
C ILE A 33 -21.44 -11.67 6.01
N ILE A 34 -22.43 -11.88 6.87
CA ILE A 34 -22.79 -13.22 7.33
C ILE A 34 -23.85 -13.79 6.39
N LYS A 35 -23.58 -14.98 5.88
CA LYS A 35 -24.47 -15.72 4.99
C LYS A 35 -24.92 -17.01 5.65
N ASN A 36 -26.15 -17.41 5.32
CA ASN A 36 -26.62 -18.75 5.65
C ASN A 36 -25.87 -19.78 4.80
N ASN A 37 -25.40 -20.86 5.43
CA ASN A 37 -24.79 -21.96 4.70
C ASN A 37 -25.82 -22.57 3.74
N ALA A 38 -25.36 -23.05 2.58
CA ALA A 38 -26.22 -23.61 1.53
C ALA A 38 -27.06 -24.82 2.00
N ASN A 39 -26.65 -25.49 3.08
CA ASN A 39 -27.35 -26.61 3.71
C ASN A 39 -28.27 -26.20 4.89
N GLY A 40 -28.33 -24.91 5.23
CA GLY A 40 -29.09 -24.39 6.37
C GLY A 40 -28.53 -24.78 7.75
N GLN A 41 -27.33 -25.37 7.81
CA GLN A 41 -26.66 -25.79 9.04
C GLN A 41 -25.39 -24.95 9.25
N GLY A 42 -25.57 -23.76 9.81
CA GLY A 42 -24.49 -22.85 10.19
C GLY A 42 -24.43 -21.56 9.37
N LEU A 43 -23.43 -20.75 9.71
CA LEU A 43 -23.21 -19.42 9.16
C LEU A 43 -21.79 -19.32 8.58
N THR A 44 -21.66 -18.65 7.44
CA THR A 44 -20.35 -18.33 6.86
C THR A 44 -20.09 -16.84 6.99
N LEU A 45 -18.91 -16.47 7.50
CA LEU A 45 -18.43 -15.09 7.49
C LEU A 45 -17.62 -14.86 6.21
N GLN A 46 -18.13 -13.99 5.35
CA GLN A 46 -17.41 -13.53 4.16
C GLN A 46 -16.94 -12.10 4.37
N VAL A 47 -15.65 -11.86 4.14
CA VAL A 47 -15.07 -10.53 4.22
C VAL A 47 -14.85 -10.04 2.79
N TYR A 48 -15.31 -8.83 2.51
CA TYR A 48 -15.27 -8.19 1.21
C TYR A 48 -14.41 -6.94 1.28
N THR A 49 -13.68 -6.68 0.22
CA THR A 49 -13.07 -5.36 0.02
C THR A 49 -14.12 -4.44 -0.63
N PRO A 50 -14.43 -3.26 -0.06
CA PRO A 50 -15.31 -2.25 -0.65
C PRO A 50 -14.86 -1.92 -2.06
N PRO A 51 -15.79 -1.52 -2.93
CA PRO A 51 -15.45 -1.27 -4.31
C PRO A 51 -14.65 0.03 -4.43
N LEU A 52 -13.33 -0.08 -4.63
CA LEU A 52 -12.52 1.01 -5.17
C LEU A 52 -12.74 1.05 -6.69
N ALA A 53 -13.21 2.19 -7.18
CA ALA A 53 -13.54 2.42 -8.59
C ALA A 53 -12.44 1.93 -9.57
N PRO A 54 -12.78 1.51 -10.81
CA PRO A 54 -14.00 1.85 -11.55
C PRO A 54 -14.96 0.68 -11.83
N LYS A 55 -14.80 -0.48 -11.16
CA LYS A 55 -15.62 -1.66 -11.48
C LYS A 55 -16.84 -1.88 -10.59
N ASN A 56 -17.03 -1.12 -9.50
CA ASN A 56 -18.12 -1.33 -8.53
C ASN A 56 -18.30 -2.81 -8.14
N ARG A 57 -17.18 -3.51 -7.97
CA ARG A 57 -17.16 -4.95 -7.64
C ARG A 57 -16.54 -5.12 -6.27
N LEU A 58 -17.26 -5.81 -5.38
CA LEU A 58 -16.65 -6.35 -4.18
C LEU A 58 -15.88 -7.61 -4.55
N GLU A 59 -14.67 -7.74 -4.02
CA GLU A 59 -13.93 -8.98 -4.05
C GLU A 59 -14.10 -9.68 -2.70
N ALA A 60 -14.61 -10.90 -2.73
CA ALA A 60 -14.94 -11.66 -1.52
C ALA A 60 -13.83 -12.65 -1.20
N LYS A 61 -13.31 -12.59 0.03
CA LYS A 61 -12.46 -13.64 0.60
C LYS A 61 -13.26 -14.38 1.67
N LEU A 62 -13.37 -15.70 1.51
CA LEU A 62 -13.91 -16.55 2.57
C LEU A 62 -12.92 -16.54 3.73
N PHE A 63 -13.34 -16.02 4.88
CA PHE A 63 -12.49 -15.94 6.05
C PHE A 63 -12.60 -17.21 6.91
N GLN A 64 -13.82 -17.60 7.27
CA GLN A 64 -14.05 -18.80 8.09
C GLN A 64 -15.50 -19.31 7.97
N ASP A 65 -15.67 -20.63 7.98
CA ASP A 65 -16.97 -21.25 8.23
C ASP A 65 -17.17 -21.40 9.74
N VAL A 66 -18.22 -20.77 10.28
CA VAL A 66 -18.53 -20.84 11.71
C VAL A 66 -19.83 -21.60 11.89
N GLN A 67 -19.74 -22.83 12.40
CA GLN A 67 -20.93 -23.55 12.83
C GLN A 67 -21.44 -22.97 14.14
N ILE A 68 -22.36 -22.02 14.04
CA ILE A 68 -23.13 -21.53 15.17
C ILE A 68 -24.34 -22.45 15.34
N PHE A 69 -24.40 -23.11 16.49
CA PHE A 69 -25.55 -23.91 16.89
C PHE A 69 -26.54 -23.00 17.62
N GLY A 70 -27.84 -23.11 17.33
CA GLY A 70 -28.87 -22.30 17.99
C GLY A 70 -29.31 -21.05 17.21
N ASN A 71 -30.32 -20.38 17.74
CA ASN A 71 -30.83 -19.13 17.18
C ASN A 71 -29.98 -17.95 17.72
N VAL A 72 -29.55 -17.06 16.84
CA VAL A 72 -28.86 -15.81 17.20
C VAL A 72 -29.83 -14.67 16.96
N ALA A 73 -30.20 -13.93 18.01
CA ALA A 73 -31.13 -12.82 17.94
C ALA A 73 -30.46 -11.54 17.43
N SER A 74 -29.26 -11.25 17.93
CA SER A 74 -28.43 -10.15 17.44
C SER A 74 -26.94 -10.40 17.65
N LEU A 75 -26.07 -9.63 17.01
CA LEU A 75 -24.62 -9.67 17.23
C LEU A 75 -24.10 -8.23 17.21
N ALA A 76 -23.01 -7.97 17.95
CA ALA A 76 -22.24 -6.73 17.97
C ALA A 76 -20.75 -7.14 17.84
N ALA A 77 -19.91 -6.40 17.12
CA ALA A 77 -18.47 -6.71 17.07
C ALA A 77 -17.63 -5.44 17.20
N GLY A 78 -16.42 -5.62 17.73
CA GLY A 78 -15.46 -4.55 17.95
C GLY A 78 -14.44 -4.93 19.02
N ASN A 79 -13.47 -4.04 19.25
CA ASN A 79 -12.41 -4.27 20.22
C ASN A 79 -12.86 -3.77 21.61
N ILE A 80 -13.28 -4.68 22.50
CA ILE A 80 -13.84 -4.32 23.82
C ILE A 80 -12.70 -4.07 24.81
N ASN A 81 -11.63 -4.86 24.74
CA ASN A 81 -10.55 -4.86 25.75
C ASN A 81 -9.25 -4.14 25.36
N GLY A 82 -9.20 -3.50 24.19
CA GLY A 82 -8.00 -2.81 23.70
C GLY A 82 -6.80 -3.73 23.40
N THR A 83 -7.02 -5.05 23.35
CA THR A 83 -5.99 -6.03 23.02
C THR A 83 -5.85 -6.22 21.51
N THR A 84 -4.76 -6.84 21.07
CA THR A 84 -4.61 -7.34 19.70
C THR A 84 -5.56 -8.51 19.47
N GLY A 85 -6.54 -8.36 18.57
CA GLY A 85 -7.57 -9.37 18.27
C GLY A 85 -9.01 -8.87 18.52
N ASP A 86 -9.95 -9.46 17.79
CA ASP A 86 -11.34 -8.97 17.74
C ASP A 86 -12.29 -9.78 18.62
N GLU A 87 -13.25 -9.07 19.19
CA GLU A 87 -14.24 -9.61 20.10
C GLU A 87 -15.63 -9.49 19.48
N PHE A 88 -16.40 -10.59 19.55
CA PHE A 88 -17.73 -10.70 18.97
C PHE A 88 -18.74 -10.97 20.09
N ILE A 89 -19.74 -10.12 20.27
CA ILE A 89 -20.82 -10.32 21.25
C ILE A 89 -22.03 -10.93 20.55
N PHE A 90 -22.31 -12.21 20.84
CA PHE A 90 -23.50 -12.89 20.33
C PHE A 90 -24.62 -12.83 21.36
N LEU A 91 -25.77 -12.33 20.92
CA LEU A 91 -27.01 -12.39 21.67
C LEU A 91 -27.80 -13.60 21.15
N THR A 92 -27.94 -14.64 21.98
CA THR A 92 -28.67 -15.88 21.62
C THR A 92 -29.98 -16.00 22.40
N ASP A 93 -31.01 -16.55 21.76
CA ASP A 93 -32.27 -16.93 22.42
C ASP A 93 -32.21 -18.41 22.86
N GLY A 94 -31.53 -18.66 23.97
CA GLY A 94 -31.89 -19.72 24.92
C GLY A 94 -31.63 -21.19 24.54
N SER A 95 -30.94 -21.50 23.44
CA SER A 95 -30.66 -22.91 23.05
C SER A 95 -29.44 -23.56 23.74
N PHE A 96 -28.67 -22.83 24.56
CA PHE A 96 -27.43 -23.32 25.22
C PHE A 96 -27.55 -23.66 26.72
N GLY A 97 -28.76 -23.92 27.22
CA GLY A 97 -28.97 -24.44 28.59
C GLY A 97 -29.15 -23.37 29.67
N SER A 98 -28.88 -22.11 29.36
CA SER A 98 -29.37 -20.92 30.06
C SER A 98 -29.50 -19.76 29.06
N ASN A 99 -30.27 -18.74 29.40
CA ASN A 99 -30.45 -17.55 28.59
C ASN A 99 -29.43 -16.48 29.06
N GLY A 100 -28.74 -15.75 28.16
CA GLY A 100 -27.70 -14.79 28.58
C GLY A 100 -27.02 -14.02 27.45
N LEU A 101 -26.23 -13.00 27.81
CA LEU A 101 -25.32 -12.26 26.92
C LEU A 101 -24.00 -13.04 26.81
N TYR A 102 -23.71 -13.59 25.63
CA TYR A 102 -22.51 -14.39 25.41
C TYR A 102 -21.49 -13.60 24.59
N LEU A 103 -20.29 -13.41 25.14
CA LEU A 103 -19.13 -12.98 24.40
C LEU A 103 -18.42 -14.18 23.81
N TYR A 104 -18.15 -14.09 22.53
CA TYR A 104 -17.32 -15.01 21.81
C TYR A 104 -16.07 -14.24 21.41
N THR A 105 -14.93 -14.68 21.89
CA THR A 105 -13.65 -14.11 21.47
C THR A 105 -13.03 -15.07 20.45
N VAL A 106 -12.82 -14.60 19.23
CA VAL A 106 -12.03 -15.33 18.24
C VAL A 106 -10.58 -15.00 18.52
N LYS A 107 -9.77 -16.01 18.85
CA LYS A 107 -8.33 -15.77 19.03
C LYS A 107 -7.70 -15.56 17.64
N PRO A 108 -7.01 -14.44 17.40
CA PRO A 108 -6.43 -14.13 16.09
C PRO A 108 -5.30 -15.09 15.70
N GLU A 109 -4.69 -15.76 16.66
CA GLU A 109 -3.48 -16.57 16.49
C GLU A 109 -3.75 -17.95 15.86
N ASP A 110 -4.90 -18.54 16.16
CA ASP A 110 -5.25 -19.92 15.79
C ASP A 110 -6.68 -20.07 15.26
N GLY A 111 -7.46 -18.98 15.20
CA GLY A 111 -8.87 -18.99 14.80
C GLY A 111 -9.76 -19.75 15.79
N ALA A 112 -9.27 -20.06 16.99
CA ALA A 112 -10.02 -20.77 18.01
C ALA A 112 -11.09 -19.85 18.61
N LEU A 113 -12.32 -20.34 18.64
CA LEU A 113 -13.43 -19.69 19.33
C LEU A 113 -13.33 -19.97 20.83
N SER A 114 -13.25 -18.91 21.63
CA SER A 114 -13.40 -18.98 23.07
C SER A 114 -14.73 -18.38 23.50
N PHE A 115 -15.39 -19.05 24.43
CA PHE A 115 -16.76 -18.76 24.85
C PHE A 115 -16.76 -18.21 26.27
N HIS A 116 -17.33 -17.03 26.46
CA HIS A 116 -17.37 -16.35 27.74
C HIS A 116 -18.78 -15.77 27.96
N LEU A 117 -19.43 -16.11 29.07
CA LEU A 117 -20.67 -15.45 29.47
C LEU A 117 -20.30 -14.09 30.07
N LEU A 118 -20.72 -12.99 29.45
CA LEU A 118 -20.48 -11.63 29.99
C LEU A 118 -21.49 -11.29 31.09
N ALA A 119 -22.76 -11.65 30.88
CA ALA A 119 -23.81 -11.41 31.85
C ALA A 119 -24.99 -12.37 31.67
N ASP A 120 -25.52 -12.83 32.80
CA ASP A 120 -26.80 -13.53 32.91
C ASP A 120 -27.86 -12.50 33.35
N ASP A 121 -28.41 -11.73 32.41
CA ASP A 121 -29.55 -10.86 32.68
C ASP A 121 -30.74 -11.25 31.82
N ARG A 122 -31.78 -11.77 32.50
CA ARG A 122 -33.00 -12.22 31.83
C ARG A 122 -33.86 -11.13 31.22
N SER A 123 -33.56 -9.87 31.52
CA SER A 123 -34.27 -8.72 30.99
C SER A 123 -33.91 -8.43 29.52
N LEU A 124 -32.69 -8.81 29.11
CA LEU A 124 -32.16 -8.71 27.74
C LEU A 124 -32.83 -9.67 26.75
N GLU A 125 -33.48 -10.72 27.27
CA GLU A 125 -33.83 -11.93 26.51
C GLU A 125 -35.04 -11.82 25.59
N ARG A 126 -35.82 -10.73 25.66
CA ARG A 126 -37.07 -10.64 24.90
C ARG A 126 -37.03 -9.53 23.88
N ASN A 127 -37.15 -9.91 22.62
CA ASN A 127 -37.41 -9.02 21.48
C ASN A 127 -36.27 -8.04 21.15
N VAL A 128 -35.02 -8.35 21.48
CA VAL A 128 -33.89 -7.61 20.91
C VAL A 128 -33.88 -7.83 19.40
N GLN A 129 -33.70 -6.77 18.62
CA GLN A 129 -33.72 -6.80 17.16
C GLN A 129 -32.35 -6.44 16.56
N PHE A 130 -31.67 -5.49 17.20
CA PHE A 130 -30.39 -4.94 16.74
C PHE A 130 -29.47 -4.68 17.93
N ALA A 131 -28.16 -4.76 17.69
CA ALA A 131 -27.12 -4.44 18.65
C ALA A 131 -25.90 -3.88 17.93
N THR A 132 -25.18 -2.96 18.56
CA THR A 132 -23.89 -2.43 18.08
C THR A 132 -23.01 -2.08 19.27
N LEU A 133 -21.70 -2.13 19.08
CA LEU A 133 -20.77 -1.50 20.02
C LEU A 133 -20.62 -0.03 19.64
N CYS A 134 -20.39 0.81 20.64
CA CYS A 134 -20.10 2.23 20.44
C CYS A 134 -19.03 2.72 21.43
N ASP A 135 -18.47 3.88 21.12
CA ASP A 135 -17.78 4.79 22.04
C ASP A 135 -18.73 5.93 22.38
N CYS A 136 -19.79 5.60 23.11
CA CYS A 136 -20.95 6.46 23.27
C CYS A 136 -20.70 7.60 24.27
N ASP A 137 -19.76 7.43 25.20
CA ASP A 137 -19.43 8.43 26.22
C ASP A 137 -18.00 9.00 26.10
N SER A 138 -17.28 9.17 27.19
CA SER A 138 -15.89 9.67 27.20
C SER A 138 -14.96 8.75 27.99
N ASP A 139 -15.49 7.64 28.47
CA ASP A 139 -14.74 6.58 29.10
C ASP A 139 -14.04 5.78 27.99
N PRO A 140 -12.77 5.37 28.14
CA PRO A 140 -12.09 4.47 27.20
C PRO A 140 -12.72 3.08 27.00
N GLU A 141 -13.93 2.84 27.49
CA GLU A 141 -14.60 1.55 27.55
C GLU A 141 -15.75 1.49 26.54
N LYS A 142 -15.80 0.43 25.72
CA LYS A 142 -16.90 0.28 24.74
C LYS A 142 -18.22 -0.03 25.44
N GLU A 143 -19.28 0.66 25.04
CA GLU A 143 -20.65 0.33 25.46
C GLU A 143 -21.38 -0.53 24.43
N LEU A 144 -22.42 -1.22 24.89
CA LEU A 144 -23.32 -2.03 24.06
C LEU A 144 -24.66 -1.32 23.91
N ALA A 145 -24.93 -0.81 22.71
CA ALA A 145 -26.24 -0.27 22.34
C ALA A 145 -27.12 -1.36 21.74
N ILE A 146 -28.35 -1.52 22.23
CA ILE A 146 -29.33 -2.47 21.71
C ILE A 146 -30.67 -1.81 21.43
N ILE A 147 -31.39 -2.34 20.44
CA ILE A 147 -32.78 -1.99 20.20
C ILE A 147 -33.68 -3.18 20.51
N LYS A 148 -34.64 -2.94 21.39
CA LYS A 148 -35.64 -3.90 21.83
C LYS A 148 -37.03 -3.52 21.35
N ARG A 149 -37.77 -4.48 20.79
CA ARG A 149 -39.17 -4.31 20.41
C ARG A 149 -40.09 -4.62 21.59
N LEU A 150 -40.85 -3.62 22.01
CA LEU A 150 -41.85 -3.69 23.06
C LEU A 150 -43.13 -4.39 22.58
N GLN A 151 -43.97 -4.83 23.52
CA GLN A 151 -45.20 -5.57 23.21
C GLN A 151 -46.22 -4.77 22.39
N ASN A 152 -46.23 -3.44 22.55
CA ASN A 152 -47.06 -2.52 21.79
C ASN A 152 -46.54 -2.29 20.35
N GLY A 153 -45.41 -2.92 19.97
CA GLY A 153 -44.78 -2.79 18.66
C GLY A 153 -43.75 -1.67 18.54
N SER A 154 -43.61 -0.81 19.54
CA SER A 154 -42.58 0.24 19.57
C SER A 154 -41.21 -0.31 19.93
N HIS A 155 -40.18 0.46 19.66
CA HIS A 155 -38.79 0.11 19.90
C HIS A 155 -38.22 1.03 20.97
N GLN A 156 -37.35 0.45 21.79
CA GLN A 156 -36.59 1.12 22.83
C GLN A 156 -35.11 0.88 22.56
N LEU A 157 -34.33 1.96 22.50
CA LEU A 157 -32.88 1.92 22.53
C LEU A 157 -32.43 1.84 23.99
N ILE A 158 -31.45 0.98 24.28
CA ILE A 158 -30.83 0.84 25.60
C ILE A 158 -29.32 0.74 25.41
N ILE A 159 -28.56 1.51 26.18
CA ILE A 159 -27.08 1.47 26.19
C ILE A 159 -26.63 0.86 27.50
N TYR A 160 -25.75 -0.14 27.40
CA TYR A 160 -25.17 -0.85 28.54
C TYR A 160 -23.67 -0.60 28.64
N ASP A 161 -23.20 -0.31 29.84
CA ASP A 161 -21.77 -0.33 30.15
C ASP A 161 -21.27 -1.77 30.17
N LEU A 162 -20.22 -2.06 29.43
CA LEU A 162 -19.60 -3.39 29.43
C LEU A 162 -18.57 -3.51 30.58
N PRO A 163 -18.46 -4.68 31.23
CA PRO A 163 -17.51 -4.88 32.31
C PRO A 163 -16.09 -5.08 31.73
N THR A 164 -15.21 -4.09 31.85
CA THR A 164 -13.90 -4.08 31.17
C THR A 164 -12.71 -4.66 31.95
N ARG A 165 -12.80 -4.83 33.28
CA ARG A 165 -11.59 -5.21 34.08
C ARG A 165 -11.78 -6.23 35.19
N ARG A 166 -13.01 -6.67 35.49
CA ARG A 166 -13.28 -7.74 36.46
C ARG A 166 -14.46 -8.57 36.01
N TRP A 167 -14.14 -9.76 35.52
CA TRP A 167 -15.07 -10.85 35.26
C TRP A 167 -15.92 -11.09 36.52
N GLY A 168 -17.17 -10.59 36.54
CA GLY A 168 -18.07 -10.72 37.69
C GLY A 168 -18.97 -9.54 38.08
N ASN A 169 -18.92 -8.38 37.39
CA ASN A 169 -19.88 -7.30 37.64
C ASN A 169 -21.00 -7.29 36.58
N ALA A 170 -22.25 -7.06 37.02
CA ALA A 170 -23.44 -7.05 36.17
C ALA A 170 -23.46 -5.83 35.21
N LEU A 171 -24.07 -6.01 34.04
CA LEU A 171 -24.35 -4.91 33.09
C LEU A 171 -25.15 -3.81 33.78
N ALA A 172 -24.69 -2.56 33.64
CA ALA A 172 -25.42 -1.38 34.08
C ALA A 172 -26.03 -0.67 32.87
N ILE A 173 -27.21 -0.06 33.05
CA ILE A 173 -27.84 0.73 32.00
C ILE A 173 -27.29 2.16 32.10
N ALA A 174 -26.55 2.59 31.09
CA ALA A 174 -26.04 3.95 30.94
C ALA A 174 -27.13 4.90 30.40
N GLY A 175 -27.96 4.40 29.48
CA GLY A 175 -29.01 5.19 28.85
C GLY A 175 -30.15 4.34 28.29
N ALA A 176 -31.31 4.97 28.14
CA ALA A 176 -32.46 4.40 27.43
C ALA A 176 -33.20 5.52 26.69
N ALA A 177 -33.95 5.17 25.64
CA ALA A 177 -34.84 6.09 24.92
C ALA A 177 -35.91 5.32 24.13
N ASN A 178 -37.14 5.84 24.06
CA ASN A 178 -38.14 5.34 23.13
C ASN A 178 -37.90 5.94 21.73
N ILE A 179 -37.82 5.09 20.71
CA ILE A 179 -37.46 5.49 19.35
C ILE A 179 -38.57 5.22 18.32
N GLY A 180 -39.78 4.91 18.81
CA GLY A 180 -40.96 4.74 17.94
C GLY A 180 -41.05 3.38 17.27
N ASN A 181 -41.68 3.33 16.10
CA ASN A 181 -42.00 2.09 15.38
C ASN A 181 -41.15 1.96 14.11
N ASN A 182 -41.22 0.80 13.45
CA ASN A 182 -40.61 0.55 12.13
C ASN A 182 -39.09 0.74 12.05
N ILE A 183 -38.39 0.50 13.16
CA ILE A 183 -36.93 0.45 13.15
C ILE A 183 -36.46 -0.79 12.38
N ILE A 184 -35.50 -0.59 11.51
CA ILE A 184 -34.95 -1.62 10.61
C ILE A 184 -33.42 -1.70 10.64
N GLY A 185 -32.74 -0.91 11.48
CA GLY A 185 -31.30 -1.00 11.62
C GLY A 185 -30.76 -0.13 12.74
N LEU A 186 -29.62 -0.56 13.30
CA LEU A 186 -28.80 0.17 14.26
C LEU A 186 -27.34 -0.10 13.93
N SER A 187 -26.53 0.95 13.88
CA SER A 187 -25.07 0.89 13.86
C SER A 187 -24.52 2.09 14.63
N ALA A 188 -23.23 2.09 14.93
CA ALA A 188 -22.54 3.23 15.50
C ALA A 188 -21.15 3.38 14.88
N GLY A 189 -20.65 4.61 14.78
CA GLY A 189 -19.32 4.93 14.25
C GLY A 189 -18.98 6.41 14.41
N ASP A 190 -17.72 6.78 14.17
CA ASP A 190 -17.20 8.16 14.24
C ASP A 190 -17.49 8.87 12.91
N MET A 191 -18.72 9.39 12.80
CA MET A 191 -19.19 10.07 11.59
C MET A 191 -18.65 11.51 11.50
N ALA A 192 -18.15 12.06 12.60
CA ALA A 192 -17.76 13.45 12.74
C ALA A 192 -16.26 13.64 13.01
N GLY A 193 -15.46 12.58 12.94
CA GLY A 193 -14.01 12.57 13.17
C GLY A 193 -13.61 13.04 14.58
N ASN A 194 -14.51 12.91 15.56
CA ASN A 194 -14.36 13.49 16.90
C ASN A 194 -14.06 12.45 17.98
N SER A 195 -13.75 11.21 17.60
CA SER A 195 -13.48 10.04 18.44
C SER A 195 -14.65 9.48 19.24
N LYS A 196 -15.84 10.08 19.19
CA LYS A 196 -17.07 9.52 19.76
C LYS A 196 -17.88 8.86 18.67
N SER A 197 -18.61 7.81 19.02
CA SER A 197 -19.53 7.17 18.08
C SER A 197 -20.89 7.86 18.07
N GLU A 198 -21.33 8.31 16.90
CA GLU A 198 -22.74 8.64 16.66
C GLU A 198 -23.55 7.36 16.41
N LEU A 199 -24.81 7.36 16.85
CA LEU A 199 -25.76 6.28 16.58
C LEU A 199 -26.47 6.52 15.25
N VAL A 200 -26.43 5.53 14.37
CA VAL A 200 -27.14 5.57 13.09
C VAL A 200 -28.31 4.61 13.15
N ILE A 201 -29.52 5.14 12.95
CA ILE A 201 -30.78 4.40 13.04
C ILE A 201 -31.48 4.46 11.69
N ALA A 202 -31.82 3.29 11.14
CA ALA A 202 -32.63 3.18 9.93
C ALA A 202 -34.09 2.87 10.28
N GLN A 203 -35.02 3.58 9.65
CA GLN A 203 -36.45 3.44 9.84
C GLN A 203 -37.17 3.29 8.50
N LYS A 204 -38.21 2.44 8.48
CA LYS A 204 -39.06 2.28 7.30
C LYS A 204 -40.25 3.24 7.34
N ASN A 205 -40.35 4.10 6.33
CA ASN A 205 -41.48 4.98 6.10
C ASN A 205 -42.71 4.19 5.62
N GLY A 206 -43.91 4.75 5.81
CA GLY A 206 -45.17 4.10 5.40
C GLY A 206 -45.34 3.91 3.89
N ASN A 207 -44.62 4.68 3.08
CA ASN A 207 -44.55 4.55 1.61
C ASN A 207 -43.55 3.45 1.15
N GLY A 208 -42.86 2.80 2.09
CA GLY A 208 -41.87 1.77 1.82
C GLY A 208 -40.44 2.26 1.70
N THR A 209 -40.18 3.57 1.62
CA THR A 209 -38.82 4.14 1.61
C THR A 209 -38.17 4.02 2.99
N VAL A 210 -36.86 4.20 3.03
CA VAL A 210 -36.06 4.17 4.25
C VAL A 210 -35.60 5.58 4.59
N ARG A 211 -35.63 5.88 5.88
CA ARG A 211 -35.02 7.05 6.48
C ARG A 211 -33.85 6.61 7.35
N VAL A 212 -32.72 7.27 7.22
CA VAL A 212 -31.54 7.05 8.07
C VAL A 212 -31.29 8.31 8.88
N GLU A 213 -31.24 8.18 10.19
CA GLU A 213 -31.07 9.29 11.13
C GLU A 213 -29.83 9.05 11.98
N ILE A 214 -29.02 10.10 12.15
CA ILE A 214 -27.80 10.10 12.95
C ILE A 214 -28.08 10.83 14.26
N TYR A 215 -27.73 10.24 15.40
CA TYR A 215 -28.00 10.76 16.74
C TYR A 215 -26.74 10.78 17.59
N SER A 216 -26.63 11.78 18.46
CA SER A 216 -25.75 11.65 19.62
C SER A 216 -26.32 10.60 20.58
N PRO A 217 -25.48 9.74 21.17
CA PRO A 217 -25.91 8.79 22.20
C PRO A 217 -26.58 9.49 23.40
N PRO A 218 -27.63 8.89 24.00
CA PRO A 218 -28.25 9.42 25.21
C PRO A 218 -27.28 9.31 26.39
N SER A 219 -26.93 10.45 27.00
CA SER A 219 -25.98 10.52 28.11
C SER A 219 -26.57 10.14 29.49
N SER A 220 -27.84 9.75 29.57
CA SER A 220 -28.50 9.24 30.78
C SER A 220 -29.82 8.53 30.45
N LEU A 221 -30.43 7.88 31.45
CA LEU A 221 -31.79 7.33 31.36
C LEU A 221 -32.79 8.44 31.00
N SER A 222 -33.20 8.50 29.74
CA SER A 222 -34.14 9.48 29.21
C SER A 222 -35.30 8.78 28.51
N ASP A 223 -36.39 9.48 28.23
CA ASP A 223 -37.49 8.91 27.45
C ASP A 223 -37.32 9.10 25.93
N SER A 224 -36.34 9.89 25.48
CA SER A 224 -36.18 10.31 24.08
C SER A 224 -34.71 10.59 23.70
N LEU A 225 -34.34 10.24 22.46
CA LEU A 225 -33.01 10.49 21.87
C LEU A 225 -32.70 11.96 21.57
N GLY A 226 -33.69 12.86 21.67
CA GLY A 226 -33.57 14.22 21.13
C GLY A 226 -33.71 14.25 19.60
N PRO A 227 -33.55 15.43 18.96
CA PRO A 227 -33.59 15.53 17.50
C PRO A 227 -32.35 14.87 16.86
N PRO A 228 -32.47 14.28 15.65
CA PRO A 228 -31.32 13.77 14.93
C PRO A 228 -30.38 14.92 14.54
N LEU A 229 -29.07 14.63 14.56
CA LEU A 229 -28.03 15.49 14.00
C LEU A 229 -28.19 15.64 12.49
N LEU A 230 -28.61 14.55 11.84
CA LEU A 230 -28.83 14.49 10.39
C LEU A 230 -29.91 13.45 10.06
N SER A 231 -30.67 13.69 9.00
CA SER A 231 -31.69 12.77 8.50
C SER A 231 -31.63 12.67 6.97
N TYR A 232 -31.30 11.49 6.47
CA TYR A 232 -31.48 11.12 5.07
C TYR A 232 -32.87 10.51 4.90
N SER A 233 -33.72 11.14 4.10
CA SER A 233 -35.08 10.66 3.86
C SER A 233 -35.25 10.12 2.44
N ASP A 234 -36.27 9.26 2.26
CA ASP A 234 -36.66 8.70 0.96
C ASP A 234 -35.59 7.88 0.21
N LEU A 235 -34.69 7.23 0.96
CA LEU A 235 -33.79 6.22 0.43
C LEU A 235 -34.64 5.02 -0.07
N GLY A 236 -34.40 4.58 -1.31
CA GLY A 236 -35.36 3.82 -2.13
C GLY A 236 -36.21 2.71 -1.47
N SER A 237 -37.39 2.45 -2.04
CA SER A 237 -38.42 1.54 -1.50
C SER A 237 -38.05 0.05 -1.41
N ASP A 238 -36.95 -0.33 -2.07
CA ASP A 238 -36.49 -1.73 -2.18
C ASP A 238 -35.34 -2.05 -1.20
N ILE A 239 -35.05 -1.16 -0.24
CA ILE A 239 -34.02 -1.38 0.80
C ILE A 239 -34.49 -2.47 1.78
N ILE A 240 -33.61 -3.42 2.10
CA ILE A 240 -33.94 -4.55 2.96
C ILE A 240 -33.81 -4.15 4.43
N PRO A 241 -34.70 -4.62 5.31
CA PRO A 241 -34.69 -4.30 6.74
C PRO A 241 -33.56 -4.93 7.59
N ASP A 242 -32.51 -5.47 6.97
CA ASP A 242 -31.62 -6.44 7.62
C ASP A 242 -30.14 -6.04 7.60
N GLY A 243 -29.79 -4.85 7.08
CA GLY A 243 -28.39 -4.44 7.03
C GLY A 243 -28.19 -2.92 6.99
N LEU A 244 -27.70 -2.39 8.11
CA LEU A 244 -27.15 -1.05 8.26
C LEU A 244 -25.76 -1.21 8.87
N ALA A 245 -24.77 -0.55 8.29
CA ALA A 245 -23.40 -0.59 8.77
C ALA A 245 -22.78 0.81 8.65
N VAL A 246 -21.86 1.13 9.56
CA VAL A 246 -21.13 2.41 9.61
C VAL A 246 -19.64 2.12 9.80
N GLY A 247 -18.79 2.61 8.92
CA GLY A 247 -17.34 2.47 9.06
C GLY A 247 -16.57 3.17 7.94
N ASP A 248 -15.28 3.41 8.15
CA ASP A 248 -14.36 4.01 7.16
C ASP A 248 -14.07 3.03 6.00
N PHE A 249 -14.63 3.35 4.84
CA PHE A 249 -14.58 2.62 3.57
C PHE A 249 -13.79 3.37 2.48
N ASP A 250 -13.54 4.69 2.61
CA ASP A 250 -12.81 5.51 1.63
C ASP A 250 -11.46 6.09 2.12
N HIS A 251 -11.04 5.72 3.34
CA HIS A 251 -9.76 6.06 3.98
C HIS A 251 -9.59 7.55 4.32
N ASP A 252 -10.67 8.31 4.44
CA ASP A 252 -10.61 9.73 4.76
C ASP A 252 -10.77 10.06 6.25
N SER A 253 -10.74 9.04 7.13
CA SER A 253 -10.94 9.09 8.58
C SER A 253 -12.35 9.43 9.06
N GLU A 254 -13.31 9.58 8.15
CA GLU A 254 -14.74 9.68 8.46
C GLU A 254 -15.44 8.35 8.13
N ASP A 255 -16.28 7.86 9.04
CA ASP A 255 -17.02 6.62 8.77
C ASP A 255 -18.17 6.86 7.77
N GLU A 256 -18.39 5.98 6.79
CA GLU A 256 -19.51 6.10 5.86
C GLU A 256 -20.62 5.08 6.14
N ILE A 257 -21.81 5.32 5.60
CA ILE A 257 -23.00 4.51 5.85
C ILE A 257 -23.21 3.52 4.71
N ALA A 258 -23.26 2.24 5.04
CA ALA A 258 -23.56 1.16 4.12
C ALA A 258 -24.98 0.59 4.35
N LEU A 259 -25.75 0.51 3.25
CA LEU A 259 -27.14 0.05 3.23
C LEU A 259 -27.33 -1.14 2.29
N VAL A 260 -28.05 -2.17 2.74
CA VAL A 260 -28.41 -3.32 1.90
C VAL A 260 -29.77 -3.14 1.24
N ARG A 261 -29.84 -3.33 -0.07
CA ARG A 261 -31.09 -3.36 -0.84
C ARG A 261 -31.44 -4.74 -1.38
N SER A 262 -32.73 -4.99 -1.54
CA SER A 262 -33.23 -6.11 -2.33
C SER A 262 -33.21 -5.71 -3.78
N LEU A 263 -32.72 -6.59 -4.63
CA LEU A 263 -32.83 -6.47 -6.07
C LEU A 263 -33.98 -7.35 -6.54
N LYS A 264 -34.67 -6.91 -7.60
CA LYS A 264 -35.85 -7.59 -8.15
C LYS A 264 -35.60 -9.05 -8.58
N ASN A 265 -34.34 -9.44 -8.78
CA ASN A 265 -33.92 -10.80 -9.12
C ASN A 265 -33.65 -11.68 -7.89
N GLY A 266 -34.04 -11.23 -6.69
CA GLY A 266 -33.79 -11.92 -5.41
C GLY A 266 -32.38 -11.69 -4.85
N ALA A 267 -31.46 -11.15 -5.64
CA ALA A 267 -30.13 -10.80 -5.15
C ALA A 267 -30.20 -9.58 -4.24
N HIS A 268 -29.15 -9.36 -3.48
CA HIS A 268 -29.00 -8.19 -2.63
C HIS A 268 -27.99 -7.23 -3.27
N GLY A 269 -28.26 -5.93 -3.16
CA GLY A 269 -27.35 -4.86 -3.55
C GLY A 269 -26.87 -4.10 -2.32
N LEU A 270 -25.76 -3.39 -2.47
CA LEU A 270 -25.17 -2.53 -1.44
C LEU A 270 -25.03 -1.11 -2.00
N ASP A 271 -25.48 -0.14 -1.21
CA ASP A 271 -25.28 1.29 -1.44
C ASP A 271 -24.39 1.83 -0.30
N ILE A 272 -23.36 2.61 -0.62
CA ILE A 272 -22.45 3.24 0.34
C ILE A 272 -22.59 4.75 0.20
N LEU A 273 -22.85 5.42 1.31
CA LEU A 273 -23.18 6.83 1.45
C LEU A 273 -22.12 7.55 2.27
N LYS A 274 -21.51 8.60 1.71
CA LYS A 274 -20.51 9.40 2.43
C LYS A 274 -21.10 10.00 3.72
N ALA A 275 -20.31 9.99 4.79
CA ALA A 275 -20.56 10.90 5.90
C ALA A 275 -20.52 12.35 5.42
N PRO A 276 -21.35 13.23 5.96
CA PRO A 276 -21.17 14.66 5.73
C PRO A 276 -20.00 15.17 6.58
N THR A 277 -18.97 15.70 5.91
CA THR A 277 -17.79 16.38 6.51
C THR A 277 -18.15 17.55 7.45
N ALA A 278 -19.39 18.05 7.35
CA ALA A 278 -20.07 18.85 8.35
C ALA A 278 -21.56 18.54 8.21
N PHE A 279 -22.29 18.32 9.30
CA PHE A 279 -23.75 18.00 9.31
C PHE A 279 -24.68 19.10 8.71
N GLY A 280 -24.31 19.72 7.58
CA GLY A 280 -25.01 20.76 6.85
C GLY A 280 -25.11 20.51 5.34
N ASP A 281 -24.63 19.38 4.81
CA ASP A 281 -24.94 18.93 3.45
C ASP A 281 -26.27 18.15 3.46
N GLU A 282 -27.26 18.60 2.69
CA GLU A 282 -28.63 18.06 2.75
C GLU A 282 -28.87 16.83 1.85
N ASP A 283 -27.99 16.56 0.87
CA ASP A 283 -28.17 15.47 -0.07
C ASP A 283 -27.16 14.33 0.17
N PRO A 284 -27.60 13.05 0.21
CA PRO A 284 -26.72 11.91 0.36
C PRO A 284 -25.77 11.76 -0.85
N VAL A 285 -24.46 11.75 -0.60
CA VAL A 285 -23.45 11.48 -1.63
C VAL A 285 -23.17 9.98 -1.68
N PHE A 286 -23.53 9.32 -2.77
CA PHE A 286 -23.25 7.89 -2.96
C PHE A 286 -21.83 7.67 -3.45
N ILE A 287 -21.02 6.96 -2.67
CA ILE A 287 -19.69 6.48 -3.05
C ILE A 287 -19.83 5.27 -3.97
N ALA A 288 -20.76 4.38 -3.62
CA ALA A 288 -21.10 3.22 -4.42
C ALA A 288 -22.61 2.97 -4.39
N SER A 289 -23.14 2.42 -5.48
CA SER A 289 -24.57 2.07 -5.56
C SER A 289 -24.80 0.81 -6.37
N ASN A 290 -25.81 0.03 -5.97
CA ASN A 290 -26.25 -1.21 -6.59
C ASN A 290 -25.15 -2.27 -6.72
N VAL A 291 -24.24 -2.31 -5.75
CA VAL A 291 -23.15 -3.27 -5.73
C VAL A 291 -23.72 -4.64 -5.39
N ASN A 292 -23.65 -5.59 -6.31
CA ASN A 292 -24.26 -6.91 -6.13
C ASN A 292 -23.47 -7.75 -5.11
N ILE A 293 -24.12 -8.12 -4.00
CA ILE A 293 -23.52 -8.92 -2.91
C ILE A 293 -24.00 -10.38 -2.90
N GLY A 294 -24.75 -10.77 -3.92
CA GLY A 294 -25.24 -12.14 -4.14
C GLY A 294 -26.56 -12.46 -3.45
N GLN A 295 -26.79 -13.74 -3.19
CA GLN A 295 -28.02 -14.29 -2.60
C GLN A 295 -27.76 -14.72 -1.14
N ASN A 296 -28.82 -14.95 -0.36
CA ASN A 296 -28.79 -15.52 1.01
C ASN A 296 -28.01 -14.68 2.04
N VAL A 297 -28.11 -13.35 1.94
CA VAL A 297 -27.56 -12.44 2.96
C VAL A 297 -28.40 -12.56 4.22
N ALA A 298 -27.80 -12.98 5.33
CA ALA A 298 -28.53 -13.17 6.58
C ALA A 298 -28.80 -11.82 7.27
N LYS A 299 -27.80 -10.95 7.40
CA LYS A 299 -27.86 -9.51 7.81
C LYS A 299 -26.52 -8.79 7.45
N MET A 300 -26.33 -7.50 7.82
CA MET A 300 -25.09 -6.66 7.69
C MET A 300 -24.84 -5.83 8.99
N THR A 301 -23.59 -5.60 9.42
CA THR A 301 -23.17 -4.52 10.38
C THR A 301 -21.73 -4.12 10.08
N ALA A 302 -21.18 -3.15 10.81
CA ALA A 302 -19.77 -2.75 10.84
C ALA A 302 -19.08 -2.92 12.21
N PHE A 303 -17.76 -3.16 12.20
CA PHE A 303 -16.78 -3.29 13.30
C PHE A 303 -15.42 -2.76 12.82
N LYS A 304 -14.45 -2.68 13.72
CA LYS A 304 -13.05 -2.34 13.46
C LYS A 304 -12.22 -3.52 13.93
N ILE A 305 -11.43 -4.13 13.04
CA ILE A 305 -10.55 -5.24 13.40
C ILE A 305 -9.15 -4.73 13.66
N ASN A 306 -8.67 -4.96 14.88
CA ASN A 306 -7.23 -4.96 15.10
C ASN A 306 -6.71 -6.36 14.83
N THR A 307 -6.53 -6.70 13.55
CA THR A 307 -5.86 -7.94 13.18
C THR A 307 -4.41 -7.78 13.59
N ALA A 308 -4.01 -8.43 14.69
CA ALA A 308 -2.64 -8.90 14.78
C ALA A 308 -2.48 -10.04 13.76
N GLY A 309 -2.35 -9.65 12.49
CA GLY A 309 -2.35 -10.58 11.36
C GLY A 309 -2.70 -9.89 10.04
N PRO A 310 -1.75 -9.26 9.37
CA PRO A 310 -2.00 -8.60 8.10
C PRO A 310 -2.33 -9.61 6.99
N SER A 311 -3.33 -9.32 6.15
CA SER A 311 -2.98 -9.22 4.73
C SER A 311 -2.75 -7.73 4.46
N PHE A 312 -1.63 -7.24 4.99
CA PHE A 312 -0.97 -6.05 4.51
C PHE A 312 -0.77 -6.35 3.05
N ASN A 313 -1.11 -5.40 2.18
CA ASN A 313 -0.63 -5.39 0.83
C ASN A 313 0.84 -5.80 0.84
N GLN A 314 1.16 -7.00 0.35
CA GLN A 314 2.54 -7.41 0.28
C GLN A 314 3.12 -6.65 -0.90
N PRO A 315 4.23 -5.91 -0.71
CA PRO A 315 4.85 -5.23 -1.83
C PRO A 315 5.08 -6.24 -2.94
N PRO A 316 4.80 -5.86 -4.21
CA PRO A 316 4.96 -6.77 -5.33
C PRO A 316 6.41 -7.26 -5.40
N GLN A 317 6.67 -8.36 -6.08
CA GLN A 317 8.02 -8.79 -6.37
C GLN A 317 8.41 -8.32 -7.78
N ALA A 318 9.33 -7.35 -7.85
CA ALA A 318 9.85 -6.84 -9.11
C ALA A 318 10.82 -7.85 -9.75
N VAL A 319 10.47 -8.36 -10.94
CA VAL A 319 11.31 -9.28 -11.71
C VAL A 319 11.62 -8.67 -13.07
N VAL A 320 12.89 -8.34 -13.29
CA VAL A 320 13.35 -7.73 -14.53
C VAL A 320 14.12 -8.71 -15.40
N ASN A 321 13.82 -8.71 -16.70
CA ASN A 321 14.65 -9.34 -17.72
C ASN A 321 14.96 -8.39 -18.88
N ALA A 322 16.11 -8.60 -19.51
CA ALA A 322 16.55 -7.83 -20.66
C ALA A 322 17.25 -8.73 -21.67
N ASN A 323 17.00 -8.50 -22.97
CA ASN A 323 17.66 -9.21 -24.05
C ASN A 323 17.84 -8.32 -25.29
N PRO A 324 19.07 -8.18 -25.82
CA PRO A 324 20.35 -8.61 -25.24
C PRO A 324 20.76 -7.75 -24.03
N ARG A 325 21.52 -8.31 -23.07
CA ARG A 325 22.07 -7.54 -21.92
C ARG A 325 23.35 -6.77 -22.25
N LYS A 326 23.94 -7.05 -23.40
CA LYS A 326 25.16 -6.41 -23.91
C LYS A 326 25.17 -6.41 -25.42
N GLY A 327 25.78 -5.42 -26.03
CA GLY A 327 25.94 -5.37 -27.48
C GLY A 327 26.43 -4.03 -27.98
N SER A 328 26.59 -3.94 -29.30
CA SER A 328 27.14 -2.76 -29.95
C SER A 328 26.06 -1.73 -30.29
N LEU A 329 26.38 -0.43 -30.18
CA LEU A 329 25.46 0.66 -30.55
C LEU A 329 25.11 0.65 -32.05
N PRO A 330 23.96 1.22 -32.45
CA PRO A 330 22.80 1.45 -31.59
C PRO A 330 22.30 0.09 -31.05
N LEU A 331 22.15 -0.01 -29.73
CA LEU A 331 21.81 -1.27 -29.08
C LEU A 331 20.33 -1.24 -28.71
N THR A 332 19.51 -1.91 -29.50
CA THR A 332 18.09 -2.12 -29.16
C THR A 332 17.95 -3.31 -28.22
N VAL A 333 17.40 -3.06 -27.03
CA VAL A 333 17.16 -4.05 -25.98
C VAL A 333 15.66 -4.21 -25.76
N THR A 334 15.19 -5.45 -25.67
CA THR A 334 13.85 -5.76 -25.17
C THR A 334 13.92 -5.87 -23.65
N LEU A 335 13.17 -5.02 -22.96
CA LEU A 335 12.99 -5.02 -21.52
C LEU A 335 11.64 -5.66 -21.20
N ASP A 336 11.62 -6.61 -20.26
CA ASP A 336 10.45 -7.42 -19.93
C ASP A 336 10.33 -7.57 -18.41
N GLY A 337 9.25 -7.02 -17.87
CA GLY A 337 8.88 -7.09 -16.46
C GLY A 337 7.67 -7.99 -16.23
N SER A 338 7.17 -8.69 -17.24
CA SER A 338 5.92 -9.46 -17.15
C SER A 338 5.96 -10.66 -16.19
N ASN A 339 7.14 -11.04 -15.71
CA ASN A 339 7.31 -12.07 -14.68
C ASN A 339 7.22 -11.52 -13.24
N SER A 340 7.10 -10.20 -13.07
CA SER A 340 6.81 -9.60 -11.77
C SER A 340 5.45 -10.10 -11.28
N GLN A 341 5.37 -10.38 -9.99
CA GLN A 341 4.20 -10.99 -9.38
C GLN A 341 3.84 -10.26 -8.11
N ASP A 342 2.56 -10.28 -7.83
CA ASP A 342 2.01 -9.84 -6.56
C ASP A 342 1.34 -11.08 -5.94
N ALA A 343 1.63 -11.32 -4.66
CA ALA A 343 1.21 -12.52 -3.95
C ALA A 343 -0.27 -12.43 -3.51
N ASP A 344 -0.76 -11.22 -3.31
CA ASP A 344 -2.11 -10.92 -2.83
C ASP A 344 -2.94 -10.06 -3.78
N GLY A 345 -2.35 -9.56 -4.88
CA GLY A 345 -3.05 -8.79 -5.89
C GLY A 345 -2.52 -8.96 -7.32
N PHE A 346 -2.50 -7.85 -8.07
CA PHE A 346 -2.00 -7.77 -9.43
C PHE A 346 -1.22 -6.46 -9.65
N ILE A 347 -0.23 -6.52 -10.54
CA ILE A 347 0.55 -5.34 -10.92
C ILE A 347 -0.32 -4.39 -11.76
N GLN A 348 -0.54 -3.17 -11.24
CA GLN A 348 -1.29 -2.12 -11.90
C GLN A 348 -0.41 -1.31 -12.85
N HIS A 349 0.82 -1.00 -12.44
CA HIS A 349 1.75 -0.17 -13.21
C HIS A 349 3.15 -0.77 -13.27
N TYR A 350 3.78 -0.59 -14.43
CA TYR A 350 5.19 -0.90 -14.67
C TYR A 350 5.87 0.39 -15.09
N LEU A 351 6.83 0.86 -14.30
CA LEU A 351 7.59 2.08 -14.53
C LEU A 351 9.05 1.71 -14.78
N TRP A 352 9.56 2.07 -15.96
CA TRP A 352 10.95 1.89 -16.33
C TRP A 352 11.67 3.22 -16.29
N GLU A 353 12.55 3.40 -15.31
CA GLU A 353 13.41 4.57 -15.19
C GLU A 353 14.79 4.28 -15.79
N PHE A 354 15.18 5.10 -16.77
CA PHE A 354 16.47 5.04 -17.44
C PHE A 354 17.47 6.00 -16.81
N ASP A 355 18.75 5.77 -17.01
CA ASP A 355 19.85 6.57 -16.48
C ASP A 355 19.87 8.05 -16.94
N ASN A 356 19.12 8.37 -18.00
CA ASN A 356 18.88 9.73 -18.47
C ASN A 356 17.68 10.43 -17.78
N GLY A 357 17.01 9.76 -16.83
CA GLY A 357 15.82 10.24 -16.13
C GLY A 357 14.51 10.08 -16.91
N GLN A 358 14.54 9.43 -18.09
CA GLN A 358 13.33 9.10 -18.82
C GLN A 358 12.56 7.99 -18.09
N ILE A 359 11.24 8.15 -18.01
CA ILE A 359 10.34 7.13 -17.48
C ILE A 359 9.42 6.65 -18.61
N ILE A 360 9.35 5.34 -18.83
CA ILE A 360 8.45 4.71 -19.80
C ILE A 360 7.58 3.68 -19.09
N THR A 361 6.31 3.59 -19.46
CA THR A 361 5.35 2.66 -18.85
C THR A 361 5.11 1.43 -19.71
N GLY A 362 4.77 0.31 -19.05
CA GLY A 362 4.29 -0.91 -19.69
C GLY A 362 5.05 -2.17 -19.28
N PRO A 363 4.42 -3.35 -19.31
CA PRO A 363 5.03 -4.61 -18.84
C PRO A 363 6.21 -5.07 -19.70
N LYS A 364 6.28 -4.59 -20.96
CA LYS A 364 7.33 -4.93 -21.92
C LYS A 364 7.52 -3.80 -22.91
N LEU A 365 8.77 -3.47 -23.21
CA LEU A 365 9.10 -2.41 -24.17
C LEU A 365 10.43 -2.68 -24.89
N GLN A 366 10.68 -1.95 -25.96
CA GLN A 366 11.99 -1.88 -26.61
C GLN A 366 12.60 -0.51 -26.38
N TYR A 367 13.88 -0.48 -26.01
CA TYR A 367 14.64 0.76 -25.82
C TYR A 367 15.96 0.67 -26.57
N THR A 368 16.37 1.75 -27.22
CA THR A 368 17.62 1.81 -27.99
C THR A 368 18.61 2.72 -27.28
N TYR A 369 19.79 2.18 -26.97
CA TYR A 369 20.91 2.96 -26.46
C TYR A 369 21.76 3.43 -27.63
N ASP A 370 22.10 4.72 -27.62
CA ASP A 370 22.94 5.39 -28.64
C ASP A 370 24.29 5.88 -28.08
N THR A 371 24.52 5.71 -26.78
CA THR A 371 25.76 6.09 -26.10
C THR A 371 26.41 4.85 -25.46
N PRO A 372 27.74 4.74 -25.46
CA PRO A 372 28.40 3.59 -24.85
C PRO A 372 28.45 3.74 -23.33
N GLY A 373 28.32 2.63 -22.62
CA GLY A 373 28.40 2.59 -21.16
C GLY A 373 27.62 1.44 -20.54
N ALA A 374 27.81 1.30 -19.24
CA ALA A 374 26.90 0.53 -18.40
C ALA A 374 25.69 1.42 -18.07
N HIS A 375 24.55 1.10 -18.66
CA HIS A 375 23.28 1.78 -18.44
C HIS A 375 22.48 1.01 -17.39
N VAL A 376 22.20 1.64 -16.26
CA VAL A 376 21.32 1.06 -15.24
C VAL A 376 19.89 1.43 -15.59
N VAL A 377 19.03 0.41 -15.63
CA VAL A 377 17.58 0.59 -15.75
C VAL A 377 16.93 0.09 -14.48
N THR A 378 16.09 0.92 -13.87
CA THR A 378 15.27 0.55 -12.72
C THR A 378 13.87 0.21 -13.20
N LEU A 379 13.40 -0.99 -12.90
CA LEU A 379 11.98 -1.34 -12.99
C LEU A 379 11.36 -1.13 -11.60
N THR A 380 10.37 -0.26 -11.53
CA THR A 380 9.45 -0.17 -10.39
C THR A 380 8.11 -0.73 -10.81
N VAL A 381 7.61 -1.71 -10.06
CA VAL A 381 6.25 -2.22 -10.23
C VAL A 381 5.40 -1.71 -9.09
N ILE A 382 4.18 -1.29 -9.42
CA ILE A 382 3.18 -0.79 -8.47
C ILE A 382 1.96 -1.70 -8.58
N ASP A 383 1.51 -2.23 -7.46
CA ASP A 383 0.32 -3.09 -7.39
C ASP A 383 -1.00 -2.29 -7.38
N ASN A 384 -2.12 -3.01 -7.28
CA ASN A 384 -3.46 -2.44 -7.22
C ASN A 384 -3.81 -1.69 -5.92
N GLU A 385 -2.90 -1.67 -4.96
CA GLU A 385 -3.01 -0.99 -3.65
C GLU A 385 -1.88 0.03 -3.45
N ASN A 386 -1.22 0.44 -4.54
CA ASN A 386 -0.14 1.43 -4.61
C ASN A 386 1.15 1.10 -3.83
N SER A 387 1.35 -0.15 -3.39
CA SER A 387 2.67 -0.56 -2.89
C SER A 387 3.58 -0.88 -4.07
N GLN A 388 4.89 -0.76 -3.81
CA GLN A 388 5.89 -0.80 -4.86
C GLN A 388 7.11 -1.62 -4.43
N ASP A 389 7.70 -2.27 -5.42
CA ASP A 389 9.04 -2.84 -5.33
C ASP A 389 9.82 -2.45 -6.58
N SER A 390 11.14 -2.39 -6.42
CA SER A 390 12.03 -2.00 -7.49
C SER A 390 13.21 -2.94 -7.62
N THR A 391 13.58 -3.19 -8.86
CA THR A 391 14.76 -3.99 -9.20
C THR A 391 15.51 -3.33 -10.33
N GLN A 392 16.81 -3.61 -10.42
CA GLN A 392 17.69 -2.98 -11.39
C GLN A 392 18.34 -4.00 -12.31
N ILE A 393 18.58 -3.58 -13.54
CA ILE A 393 19.36 -4.34 -14.52
C ILE A 393 20.37 -3.42 -15.21
N THR A 394 21.58 -3.92 -15.39
CA THR A 394 22.63 -3.21 -16.13
C THR A 394 22.69 -3.72 -17.57
N ILE A 395 22.61 -2.79 -18.52
CA ILE A 395 22.82 -3.04 -19.94
C ILE A 395 24.20 -2.51 -20.33
N GLU A 396 25.05 -3.38 -20.87
CA GLU A 396 26.37 -3.00 -21.35
C GLU A 396 26.31 -2.64 -22.85
N ALA A 397 26.10 -1.36 -23.14
CA ALA A 397 26.20 -0.85 -24.49
C ALA A 397 27.67 -0.55 -24.81
N THR A 398 28.26 -1.32 -25.70
CA THR A 398 29.58 -1.06 -26.26
C THR A 398 29.42 -0.26 -27.54
N GLU A 399 30.36 0.59 -27.91
CA GLU A 399 30.28 1.26 -29.22
C GLU A 399 30.09 0.24 -30.35
N ALA A 400 29.35 0.63 -31.39
CA ALA A 400 29.44 -0.04 -32.70
C ALA A 400 30.91 -0.35 -32.94
N ALA A 401 31.25 -1.60 -33.25
CA ALA A 401 32.52 -1.85 -33.91
C ALA A 401 32.43 -1.16 -35.28
N ASN A 402 32.69 0.14 -35.31
CA ASN A 402 33.12 0.82 -36.51
C ASN A 402 34.44 0.12 -36.85
N ASN A 403 34.31 -0.84 -37.76
CA ASN A 403 35.41 -1.44 -38.49
C ASN A 403 36.14 -0.31 -39.22
N ASN A 404 36.97 0.41 -38.47
CA ASN A 404 38.09 1.24 -38.90
C ASN A 404 38.92 1.89 -37.77
N ASP A 405 38.81 1.48 -36.48
CA ASP A 405 39.86 1.87 -35.50
C ASP A 405 39.98 0.95 -34.26
N THR A 406 40.08 -0.37 -34.46
CA THR A 406 40.05 -1.40 -33.40
C THR A 406 41.38 -1.62 -32.67
N THR A 407 42.26 -0.62 -32.54
CA THR A 407 43.57 -0.83 -31.90
C THR A 407 43.85 0.02 -30.67
N ASP A 408 43.10 1.10 -30.40
CA ASP A 408 43.51 2.10 -29.39
C ASP A 408 42.76 2.12 -28.05
N SER A 409 41.44 1.86 -28.02
CA SER A 409 40.66 1.89 -26.77
C SER A 409 40.88 0.68 -25.85
N GLN A 410 41.48 -0.41 -26.37
CA GLN A 410 41.81 -1.61 -25.60
C GLN A 410 42.98 -1.40 -24.63
N ASN A 411 43.80 -0.36 -24.83
CA ASN A 411 45.03 -0.17 -24.06
C ASN A 411 44.89 0.84 -22.90
N LEU A 412 43.74 1.52 -22.75
CA LEU A 412 43.51 2.52 -21.69
C LEU A 412 43.10 1.88 -20.36
N LEU A 413 43.66 2.34 -19.25
CA LEU A 413 43.23 1.99 -17.90
C LEU A 413 41.83 2.55 -17.60
N PRO A 414 41.05 1.94 -16.68
CA PRO A 414 39.74 2.47 -16.30
C PRO A 414 39.77 3.94 -15.86
N ALA A 415 40.80 4.33 -15.11
CA ALA A 415 41.00 5.70 -14.65
C ALA A 415 41.30 6.69 -15.80
N GLU A 416 42.00 6.24 -16.85
CA GLU A 416 42.29 7.05 -18.03
C GLU A 416 41.01 7.26 -18.83
N ARG A 417 40.24 6.18 -19.08
CA ARG A 417 38.93 6.27 -19.77
C ARG A 417 37.96 7.20 -19.05
N GLU A 418 37.90 7.10 -17.72
CA GLU A 418 37.04 7.96 -16.91
C GLU A 418 37.48 9.43 -17.00
N LEU A 419 38.78 9.72 -16.93
CA LEU A 419 39.27 11.10 -17.08
C LEU A 419 38.96 11.67 -18.47
N ILE A 420 39.09 10.88 -19.53
CA ILE A 420 38.73 11.25 -20.90
C ILE A 420 37.24 11.60 -21.00
N LYS A 421 36.37 10.77 -20.42
CA LYS A 421 34.93 11.01 -20.35
C LYS A 421 34.62 12.33 -19.63
N LEU A 422 35.20 12.53 -18.45
CA LEU A 422 34.99 13.74 -17.65
C LEU A 422 35.47 15.02 -18.36
N ILE A 423 36.62 14.96 -19.05
CA ILE A 423 37.13 16.09 -19.85
C ILE A 423 36.14 16.46 -20.95
N ASN A 424 35.62 15.46 -21.68
CA ASN A 424 34.67 15.70 -22.76
C ASN A 424 33.31 16.20 -22.25
N GLN A 425 32.83 15.71 -21.12
CA GLN A 425 31.65 16.25 -20.44
C GLN A 425 31.86 17.71 -20.00
N GLU A 426 33.03 18.04 -19.45
CA GLU A 426 33.35 19.41 -19.05
C GLU A 426 33.41 20.34 -20.25
N ARG A 427 34.01 19.91 -21.37
CA ARG A 427 34.03 20.68 -22.63
C ARG A 427 32.64 20.94 -23.19
N GLN A 428 31.74 19.96 -23.10
CA GLN A 428 30.35 20.11 -23.55
C GLN A 428 29.61 21.22 -22.79
N LYS A 429 29.91 21.45 -21.50
CA LYS A 429 29.32 22.57 -20.72
C LYS A 429 29.66 23.95 -21.31
N TYR A 430 30.73 24.06 -22.10
CA TYR A 430 31.14 25.27 -22.78
C TYR A 430 30.86 25.23 -24.29
N ASN A 431 29.98 24.32 -24.74
CA ASN A 431 29.62 24.11 -26.15
C ASN A 431 30.83 23.80 -27.05
N LEU A 432 31.84 23.14 -26.52
CA LEU A 432 33.03 22.72 -27.27
C LEU A 432 32.87 21.28 -27.76
N ALA A 433 33.41 21.01 -28.96
CA ALA A 433 33.46 19.66 -29.50
C ALA A 433 34.25 18.71 -28.58
N SER A 434 33.73 17.49 -28.46
CA SER A 434 34.44 16.39 -27.80
C SER A 434 35.72 16.06 -28.55
N LEU A 435 36.77 15.82 -27.78
CA LEU A 435 38.08 15.43 -28.26
C LEU A 435 38.10 13.91 -28.49
N LYS A 436 38.70 13.49 -29.61
CA LYS A 436 38.87 12.08 -29.96
C LYS A 436 40.13 11.50 -29.32
N VAL A 437 40.09 10.24 -28.89
CA VAL A 437 41.29 9.57 -28.39
C VAL A 437 42.25 9.30 -29.54
N HIS A 438 43.55 9.46 -29.31
CA HIS A 438 44.57 9.13 -30.30
C HIS A 438 45.74 8.33 -29.67
N SER A 439 46.10 7.15 -30.21
CA SER A 439 47.24 6.26 -29.80
C SER A 439 48.46 7.04 -29.38
N ALA A 440 49.02 7.80 -30.33
CA ALA A 440 50.30 8.45 -30.13
C ALA A 440 50.26 9.46 -28.98
N LEU A 441 49.14 10.15 -28.78
CA LEU A 441 48.93 11.02 -27.64
C LEU A 441 48.82 10.23 -26.34
N VAL A 442 48.12 9.09 -26.34
CA VAL A 442 48.00 8.18 -25.18
C VAL A 442 49.37 7.60 -24.80
N THR A 443 50.16 7.13 -25.76
CA THR A 443 51.52 6.63 -25.56
C THR A 443 52.39 7.69 -24.91
N ALA A 444 52.46 8.90 -25.50
CA ALA A 444 53.23 10.01 -24.94
C ALA A 444 52.79 10.38 -23.51
N ALA A 445 51.49 10.38 -23.24
CA ALA A 445 50.96 10.69 -21.91
C ALA A 445 51.34 9.63 -20.88
N LYS A 446 51.21 8.34 -21.23
CA LYS A 446 51.53 7.21 -20.34
C LYS A 446 53.00 7.11 -20.02
N GLU A 447 53.85 7.23 -21.03
CA GLU A 447 55.30 7.20 -20.85
C GLU A 447 55.74 8.34 -19.93
N HIS A 448 55.18 9.54 -20.11
CA HIS A 448 55.51 10.67 -19.23
C HIS A 448 55.00 10.49 -17.79
N SER A 449 53.77 9.99 -17.60
CA SER A 449 53.26 9.65 -16.27
C SER A 449 54.14 8.61 -15.57
N LYS A 450 54.61 7.60 -16.32
CA LYS A 450 55.52 6.56 -15.82
C LYS A 450 56.90 7.14 -15.48
N ASP A 451 57.45 8.01 -16.33
CA ASP A 451 58.73 8.69 -16.10
C ASP A 451 58.69 9.52 -14.81
N MET A 452 57.68 10.39 -14.67
CA MET A 452 57.46 11.19 -13.47
C MET A 452 57.33 10.33 -12.21
N ALA A 453 56.61 9.20 -12.30
CA ALA A 453 56.43 8.27 -11.19
C ALA A 453 57.72 7.52 -10.81
N GLN A 454 58.50 7.08 -11.80
CA GLN A 454 59.73 6.32 -11.59
C GLN A 454 60.88 7.18 -11.05
N ASN A 455 60.97 8.43 -11.51
CA ASN A 455 62.04 9.36 -11.15
C ASN A 455 61.60 10.39 -10.08
N ASN A 456 60.40 10.22 -9.52
CA ASN A 456 59.88 10.97 -8.39
C ASN A 456 59.89 12.51 -8.57
N PHE A 457 59.37 13.00 -9.69
CA PHE A 457 59.29 14.43 -9.98
C PHE A 457 57.97 14.81 -10.67
N ILE A 458 57.65 16.11 -10.75
CA ILE A 458 56.57 16.64 -11.58
C ILE A 458 57.11 17.78 -12.44
N SER A 459 57.03 17.63 -13.76
CA SER A 459 57.49 18.63 -14.73
C SER A 459 56.86 18.35 -16.10
N HIS A 460 56.79 19.37 -16.96
CA HIS A 460 56.51 19.17 -18.38
C HIS A 460 57.70 18.57 -19.14
N THR A 461 58.92 18.77 -18.62
CA THR A 461 60.16 18.22 -19.16
C THR A 461 60.40 16.82 -18.59
N GLY A 462 60.63 15.83 -19.45
CA GLY A 462 60.98 14.47 -19.04
C GLY A 462 62.34 14.38 -18.36
N SER A 463 62.61 13.28 -17.66
CA SER A 463 63.90 13.04 -17.00
C SER A 463 65.08 12.98 -17.98
N ASP A 464 64.81 12.67 -19.24
CA ASP A 464 65.73 12.67 -20.38
C ASP A 464 65.89 14.05 -21.05
N GLY A 465 65.19 15.08 -20.56
CA GLY A 465 65.17 16.42 -21.15
C GLY A 465 64.14 16.61 -22.26
N SER A 466 63.33 15.60 -22.58
CA SER A 466 62.30 15.68 -23.63
C SER A 466 61.21 16.72 -23.31
N SER A 467 60.80 17.48 -24.32
CA SER A 467 59.61 18.34 -24.23
C SER A 467 58.32 17.53 -24.50
N PRO A 468 57.13 18.00 -24.08
CA PRO A 468 55.87 17.33 -24.38
C PRO A 468 55.66 17.09 -25.89
N PHE A 469 56.09 18.05 -26.70
CA PHE A 469 55.97 18.01 -28.15
C PHE A 469 56.92 17.00 -28.79
N THR A 470 58.12 16.85 -28.20
CA THR A 470 59.09 15.82 -28.60
C THR A 470 58.48 14.43 -28.34
N ARG A 471 57.96 14.19 -27.12
CA ARG A 471 57.31 12.90 -26.79
C ARG A 471 56.12 12.59 -27.70
N MET A 472 55.26 13.57 -27.99
CA MET A 472 54.15 13.39 -28.92
C MET A 472 54.65 13.05 -30.33
N ALA A 473 55.66 13.75 -30.84
CA ALA A 473 56.22 13.50 -32.17
C ALA A 473 56.91 12.13 -32.26
N ASP A 474 57.65 11.73 -31.23
CA ASP A 474 58.35 10.44 -31.14
C ASP A 474 57.36 9.27 -31.04
N ALA A 475 56.22 9.47 -30.36
CA ALA A 475 55.10 8.54 -30.37
C ALA A 475 54.35 8.48 -31.71
N GLY A 476 54.75 9.29 -32.71
CA GLY A 476 54.18 9.31 -34.05
C GLY A 476 53.05 10.33 -34.26
N TYR A 477 52.82 11.24 -33.32
CA TYR A 477 51.80 12.27 -33.45
C TYR A 477 52.34 13.53 -34.16
N ARG A 478 51.92 13.73 -35.41
CA ARG A 478 52.11 15.00 -36.13
C ARG A 478 50.95 15.94 -35.82
N PHE A 479 51.22 17.22 -35.55
CA PHE A 479 50.21 18.17 -35.09
C PHE A 479 50.40 19.57 -35.67
N ARG A 480 49.29 20.30 -35.84
CA ARG A 480 49.27 21.75 -36.09
C ARG A 480 49.24 22.55 -34.78
N THR A 481 48.58 22.00 -33.77
CA THR A 481 48.53 22.56 -32.42
C THR A 481 48.61 21.42 -31.41
N ALA A 482 49.31 21.64 -30.30
CA ALA A 482 49.44 20.66 -29.23
C ALA A 482 49.56 21.33 -27.86
N GLY A 483 49.23 20.59 -26.80
CA GLY A 483 49.36 21.04 -25.42
C GLY A 483 49.45 19.89 -24.44
N GLU A 484 49.86 20.19 -23.21
CA GLU A 484 49.96 19.21 -22.13
C GLU A 484 49.48 19.81 -20.80
N ASN A 485 48.76 19.00 -20.02
CA ASN A 485 48.57 19.23 -18.59
C ASN A 485 49.20 18.07 -17.81
N VAL A 486 49.89 18.39 -16.71
CA VAL A 486 50.45 17.39 -15.77
C VAL A 486 49.90 17.62 -14.37
N ALA A 487 49.78 16.56 -13.58
CA ALA A 487 49.37 16.63 -12.19
C ALA A 487 49.90 15.41 -11.41
N ALA A 488 50.09 15.58 -10.10
CA ALA A 488 50.44 14.49 -9.20
C ALA A 488 49.75 14.64 -7.85
N GLY A 489 49.56 13.54 -7.11
CA GLY A 489 48.95 13.53 -5.78
C GLY A 489 47.42 13.41 -5.75
N TYR A 490 46.74 13.62 -6.88
CA TYR A 490 45.28 13.48 -6.96
C TYR A 490 44.86 12.01 -6.96
N SER A 491 43.89 11.67 -6.10
CA SER A 491 43.43 10.31 -5.85
C SER A 491 42.44 9.76 -6.89
N SER A 492 41.82 10.62 -7.71
CA SER A 492 40.80 10.22 -8.69
C SER A 492 40.81 11.10 -9.96
N PRO A 493 40.23 10.60 -11.07
CA PRO A 493 39.96 11.37 -12.29
C PRO A 493 39.20 12.69 -12.05
N GLN A 494 38.18 12.66 -11.18
CA GLN A 494 37.39 13.83 -10.83
C GLN A 494 38.23 14.89 -10.11
N ALA A 495 39.09 14.46 -9.18
CA ALA A 495 39.94 15.36 -8.41
C ALA A 495 41.02 16.02 -9.28
N VAL A 496 41.63 15.28 -10.22
CA VAL A 496 42.62 15.86 -11.14
C VAL A 496 41.98 16.83 -12.13
N LEU A 497 40.78 16.50 -12.67
CA LEU A 497 40.06 17.43 -13.55
C LEU A 497 39.69 18.72 -12.80
N ALA A 498 39.18 18.62 -11.57
CA ALA A 498 38.88 19.79 -10.74
C ALA A 498 40.15 20.64 -10.48
N GLY A 499 41.29 20.00 -10.19
CA GLY A 499 42.58 20.66 -10.04
C GLY A 499 43.01 21.42 -11.30
N TRP A 500 42.88 20.81 -12.48
CA TRP A 500 43.18 21.47 -13.75
C TRP A 500 42.20 22.60 -14.08
N MET A 501 40.91 22.45 -13.80
CA MET A 501 39.91 23.50 -14.05
C MET A 501 40.05 24.72 -13.13
N ASN A 502 40.67 24.55 -11.95
CA ASN A 502 41.00 25.63 -11.01
C ASN A 502 42.34 26.31 -11.29
N SER A 503 43.17 25.77 -12.19
CA SER A 503 44.41 26.39 -12.65
C SER A 503 44.20 27.14 -13.97
N PRO A 504 44.42 28.46 -14.05
CA PRO A 504 44.20 29.23 -15.28
C PRO A 504 44.94 28.69 -16.50
N GLY A 505 46.16 28.16 -16.32
CA GLY A 505 46.96 27.58 -17.40
C GLY A 505 46.37 26.26 -17.91
N HIS A 506 46.08 25.32 -17.00
CA HIS A 506 45.55 24.01 -17.35
C HIS A 506 44.12 24.09 -17.90
N ARG A 507 43.29 24.97 -17.32
CA ARG A 507 41.93 25.26 -17.80
C ARG A 507 41.94 25.78 -19.24
N ARG A 508 42.90 26.64 -19.59
CA ARG A 508 43.04 27.15 -20.96
C ARG A 508 43.26 26.03 -21.97
N ASN A 509 44.04 25.01 -21.61
CA ASN A 509 44.24 23.84 -22.47
C ASN A 509 42.95 23.02 -22.62
N LEU A 510 42.26 22.72 -21.52
CA LEU A 510 41.02 21.93 -21.53
C LEU A 510 39.89 22.58 -22.35
N LEU A 511 39.80 23.92 -22.33
CA LEU A 511 38.76 24.67 -23.04
C LEU A 511 39.22 25.27 -24.37
N ASN A 512 40.38 24.89 -24.89
CA ASN A 512 40.83 25.37 -26.20
C ASN A 512 40.05 24.66 -27.31
N ALA A 513 39.34 25.44 -28.13
CA ALA A 513 38.54 24.95 -29.26
C ALA A 513 39.39 24.41 -30.42
N ASN A 514 40.69 24.73 -30.47
CA ASN A 514 41.58 24.30 -31.54
C ASN A 514 42.08 22.85 -31.40
N TYR A 515 41.86 22.21 -30.25
CA TYR A 515 42.16 20.79 -30.07
C TYR A 515 40.98 19.94 -30.56
N CYS A 516 41.29 18.82 -31.21
CA CYS A 516 40.30 17.84 -31.69
C CYS A 516 40.63 16.41 -31.23
N GLU A 517 41.82 16.18 -30.67
CA GLU A 517 42.30 14.88 -30.20
C GLU A 517 42.97 15.00 -28.83
N LEU A 518 43.00 13.90 -28.07
CA LEU A 518 43.61 13.82 -26.74
C LEU A 518 44.25 12.45 -26.47
N GLY A 519 45.13 12.41 -25.47
CA GLY A 519 45.59 11.19 -24.82
C GLY A 519 45.71 11.39 -23.30
N VAL A 520 45.42 10.36 -22.52
CA VAL A 520 45.57 10.38 -21.06
C VAL A 520 46.48 9.25 -20.60
N GLY A 521 47.38 9.57 -19.69
CA GLY A 521 48.26 8.63 -19.01
C GLY A 521 48.08 8.71 -17.50
N TYR A 522 48.09 7.55 -16.86
CA TYR A 522 48.10 7.40 -15.40
C TYR A 522 49.19 6.44 -14.95
N ALA A 523 49.93 6.82 -13.89
CA ALA A 523 50.88 5.94 -13.23
C ALA A 523 50.76 6.02 -11.70
N TYR A 524 50.95 4.88 -11.05
CA TYR A 524 51.03 4.78 -9.59
C TYR A 524 52.39 4.21 -9.16
N GLN A 525 53.06 4.90 -8.23
CA GLN A 525 54.28 4.46 -7.59
C GLN A 525 54.21 4.79 -6.09
N GLY A 526 53.88 3.78 -5.27
CA GLY A 526 53.62 3.98 -3.83
C GLY A 526 54.81 4.48 -3.01
N ARG A 527 56.05 4.39 -3.52
CA ARG A 527 57.27 4.91 -2.87
C ARG A 527 57.67 6.32 -3.31
N SER A 528 56.97 6.88 -4.30
CA SER A 528 57.21 8.24 -4.76
C SER A 528 56.52 9.26 -3.83
N THR A 529 57.00 10.49 -3.81
CA THR A 529 56.48 11.62 -3.03
C THR A 529 55.00 11.86 -3.27
N TYR A 530 54.51 11.69 -4.50
CA TYR A 530 53.13 12.02 -4.86
C TYR A 530 52.22 10.80 -5.05
N GLY A 531 52.78 9.59 -5.15
CA GLY A 531 52.04 8.33 -5.30
C GLY A 531 51.39 8.15 -6.67
N ARG A 532 50.60 9.11 -7.15
CA ARG A 532 49.83 9.08 -8.40
C ARG A 532 50.24 10.22 -9.32
N TYR A 533 50.36 9.93 -10.60
CA TYR A 533 50.79 10.87 -11.64
C TYR A 533 49.86 10.78 -12.84
N TRP A 534 49.54 11.95 -13.39
CA TRP A 534 48.58 12.12 -14.48
C TRP A 534 49.18 13.03 -15.55
N THR A 535 49.04 12.62 -16.81
CA THR A 535 49.37 13.43 -17.98
C THR A 535 48.19 13.45 -18.93
N LEU A 536 47.80 14.64 -19.38
CA LEU A 536 46.87 14.84 -20.49
C LEU A 536 47.64 15.49 -21.63
N THR A 537 47.68 14.84 -22.78
CA THR A 537 48.19 15.37 -24.04
C THR A 537 47.03 15.75 -24.94
N LEU A 538 47.14 16.88 -25.64
CA LEU A 538 46.09 17.46 -26.47
C LEU A 538 46.66 17.81 -27.82
N GLY A 539 45.87 17.65 -28.87
CA GLY A 539 46.34 17.91 -30.23
C GLY A 539 45.23 18.14 -31.25
N CYS A 540 45.62 18.68 -32.40
CA CYS A 540 44.86 18.56 -33.63
C CYS A 540 45.82 18.62 -34.82
N ARG A 541 45.52 17.85 -35.86
CA ARG A 541 46.37 17.68 -37.05
C ARG A 541 46.16 18.77 -38.09
#